data_AF-A0A2S7U5E4-F1
#
_entry.id   AF-A0A2S7U5E4-F1
#
_cell.length_a   1.000
_cell.length_b   1.000
_cell.length_c   1.000
_cell.angle_alpha   90.00
_cell.angle_beta   90.00
_cell.angle_gamma   90.00
#
_symmetry.space_group_name_H-M   'P 1'
#
loop_
_entity.id
_entity.type
_entity.pdbx_description
1 polymer ?
#
loop_
_entity_poly.entity_id
_entity_poly.type
_entity_poly.pdbx_seq_one_letter_code
_entity_poly.pdbx_strand_id
1 'polypeptide(L)'
;MSSLSLQDQALREIGKTIYNYQKLEKLLKTLIVHTNVFTIDGNAQEVFDDLRKSHSMQTLGNLVTRLFDTLYAPSKESPKHRGDSTFSLQIRTVFATEEGLEAHKEKLQSILLSRNTLIHQTLGDLDIHSPEACEALIKDLEAQNKAFTPVYMEFADTLAEFSDWARTIAENPDSHFANEQPTDDPEVIATKITHKSPRK
;
A
#
# COMPACT_ATOMS: atom_id res chain seq x y z
N MET A 1 37.00 -12.67 -7.20
CA MET A 1 35.85 -12.72 -6.29
C MET A 1 35.44 -14.18 -6.18
N SER A 2 35.54 -14.79 -5.00
CA SER A 2 35.13 -16.17 -4.78
C SER A 2 33.63 -16.31 -5.07
N SER A 3 33.23 -17.31 -5.85
CA SER A 3 31.81 -17.64 -6.04
C SER A 3 31.21 -18.04 -4.70
N LEU A 4 30.05 -17.47 -4.36
CA LEU A 4 29.31 -17.82 -3.15
C LEU A 4 28.95 -19.31 -3.16
N SER A 5 29.01 -19.98 -1.99
CA SER A 5 28.49 -21.34 -1.87
C SER A 5 26.97 -21.37 -2.08
N LEU A 6 26.40 -22.56 -2.35
CA LEU A 6 24.94 -22.69 -2.47
C LEU A 6 24.21 -22.26 -1.18
N GLN A 7 24.82 -22.54 -0.02
CA GLN A 7 24.28 -22.13 1.28
C GLN A 7 24.24 -20.60 1.41
N ASP A 8 25.34 -19.93 1.04
CA ASP A 8 25.41 -18.46 1.08
C ASP A 8 24.41 -17.82 0.11
N GLN A 9 24.21 -18.43 -1.07
CA GLN A 9 23.23 -17.96 -2.05
C GLN A 9 21.79 -18.13 -1.51
N ALA A 10 21.48 -19.27 -0.90
CA ALA A 10 20.18 -19.51 -0.29
C ALA A 10 19.90 -18.51 0.85
N LEU A 11 20.85 -18.31 1.77
CA LEU A 11 20.73 -17.33 2.85
C LEU A 11 20.57 -15.90 2.33
N ARG A 12 21.30 -15.54 1.26
CA ARG A 12 21.17 -14.24 0.61
C ARG A 12 19.77 -14.03 0.03
N GLU A 13 19.22 -15.00 -0.70
CA GLU A 13 17.88 -14.89 -1.27
C GLU A 13 16.79 -14.91 -0.18
N ILE A 14 16.98 -15.64 0.93
CA ILE A 14 16.10 -15.55 2.12
C ILE A 14 16.08 -14.10 2.62
N GLY A 15 17.26 -13.53 2.89
CA GLY A 15 17.38 -12.17 3.42
C GLY A 15 16.73 -11.13 2.50
N LYS A 16 16.97 -11.24 1.19
CA LYS A 16 16.38 -10.37 0.17
C LYS A 16 14.86 -10.48 0.11
N THR A 17 14.32 -11.68 0.17
CA THR A 17 12.87 -11.93 0.12
C THR A 17 12.18 -11.40 1.37
N ILE A 18 12.74 -11.66 2.56
CA ILE A 18 12.23 -11.11 3.82
C ILE A 18 12.27 -9.58 3.79
N TYR A 19 13.39 -8.99 3.33
CA TYR A 19 13.51 -7.55 3.20
C TYR A 19 12.43 -6.95 2.28
N ASN A 20 12.13 -7.61 1.16
CA ASN A 20 11.07 -7.18 0.24
C ASN A 20 9.69 -7.19 0.92
N TYR A 21 9.35 -8.24 1.68
CA TYR A 21 8.10 -8.26 2.45
C TYR A 21 8.03 -7.13 3.48
N GLN A 22 9.13 -6.84 4.17
CA GLN A 22 9.19 -5.73 5.13
C GLN A 22 9.04 -4.36 4.44
N LYS A 23 9.63 -4.19 3.25
CA LYS A 23 9.43 -2.98 2.45
C LYS A 23 7.97 -2.78 2.05
N LEU A 24 7.30 -3.83 1.59
CA LEU A 24 5.88 -3.75 1.25
C LEU A 24 5.03 -3.45 2.49
N GLU A 25 5.33 -4.08 3.63
CA GLU A 25 4.64 -3.79 4.89
C GLU A 25 4.75 -2.31 5.26
N LYS A 26 5.94 -1.74 5.22
CA LYS A 26 6.19 -0.31 5.49
C LYS A 26 5.44 0.59 4.50
N LEU A 27 5.41 0.21 3.22
CA LEU A 27 4.70 0.96 2.18
C LEU A 27 3.19 0.95 2.43
N LEU A 28 2.60 -0.20 2.73
CA LEU A 28 1.17 -0.31 3.03
C LEU A 28 0.79 0.44 4.30
N LYS A 29 1.61 0.39 5.36
CA LYS A 29 1.43 1.22 6.58
C LYS A 29 1.36 2.70 6.22
N THR A 30 2.27 3.14 5.35
CA THR A 30 2.32 4.53 4.91
C THR A 30 1.06 4.90 4.13
N LEU A 31 0.65 4.09 3.16
CA LEU A 31 -0.57 4.33 2.39
C LEU A 31 -1.81 4.40 3.29
N ILE A 32 -2.01 3.42 4.17
CA ILE A 32 -3.20 3.35 5.04
C ILE A 32 -3.34 4.56 5.96
N VAL A 33 -2.23 5.08 6.49
CA VAL A 33 -2.24 6.29 7.34
C VAL A 33 -2.76 7.53 6.58
N HIS A 34 -2.61 7.57 5.25
CA HIS A 34 -2.97 8.74 4.45
C HIS A 34 -4.31 8.59 3.71
N THR A 35 -4.94 7.42 3.70
CA THR A 35 -6.13 7.18 2.86
C THR A 35 -7.46 7.57 3.51
N ASN A 36 -7.54 7.68 4.83
CA ASN A 36 -8.78 8.05 5.51
C ASN A 36 -8.50 8.83 6.79
N VAL A 37 -8.44 10.15 6.67
CA VAL A 37 -8.12 11.08 7.76
C VAL A 37 -9.34 11.93 8.05
N PHE A 38 -9.71 12.02 9.33
CA PHE A 38 -10.83 12.83 9.78
C PHE A 38 -10.47 13.47 11.12
N THR A 39 -10.67 14.79 11.24
CA THR A 39 -10.47 15.55 12.47
C THR A 39 -11.62 16.52 12.69
N ILE A 40 -12.06 16.64 13.95
CA ILE A 40 -13.06 17.60 14.43
C ILE A 40 -12.33 18.53 15.39
N ASP A 41 -12.42 19.84 15.14
CA ASP A 41 -11.89 20.90 16.01
C ASP A 41 -10.38 20.78 16.34
N GLY A 42 -9.60 20.08 15.50
CA GLY A 42 -8.28 19.57 15.90
C GLY A 42 -7.19 19.49 14.83
N ASN A 43 -5.96 19.32 15.34
CA ASN A 43 -4.67 19.27 14.65
C ASN A 43 -4.52 17.97 13.83
N ALA A 44 -4.53 18.08 12.50
CA ALA A 44 -4.35 16.93 11.59
C ALA A 44 -3.09 16.10 11.91
N GLN A 45 -2.03 16.74 12.40
CA GLN A 45 -0.77 16.07 12.76
C GLN A 45 -0.96 15.03 13.88
N GLU A 46 -1.76 15.32 14.90
CA GLU A 46 -2.02 14.40 16.00
C GLU A 46 -2.79 13.15 15.53
N VAL A 47 -3.77 13.35 14.64
CA VAL A 47 -4.50 12.25 14.00
C VAL A 47 -3.56 11.36 13.17
N PHE A 48 -2.66 11.97 12.39
CA PHE A 48 -1.65 11.21 11.65
C PHE A 48 -0.71 10.42 12.56
N ASP A 49 -0.28 11.00 13.68
CA ASP A 49 0.61 10.32 14.62
C ASP A 49 -0.09 9.17 15.36
N ASP A 50 -1.37 9.31 15.69
CA ASP A 50 -2.15 8.24 16.28
C ASP A 50 -2.47 7.12 15.29
N LEU A 51 -2.79 7.46 14.03
CA LEU A 51 -2.90 6.48 12.95
C LEU A 51 -1.58 5.74 12.77
N ARG A 52 -0.44 6.45 12.71
CA ARG A 52 0.88 5.84 12.61
C ARG A 52 1.17 4.88 13.77
N LYS A 53 0.85 5.26 15.02
CA LYS A 53 0.99 4.38 16.18
C LYS A 53 0.11 3.14 16.06
N SER A 54 -1.16 3.31 15.70
CA SER A 54 -2.14 2.22 15.58
C SER A 54 -1.75 1.18 14.51
N HIS A 55 -1.07 1.61 13.45
CA HIS A 55 -0.64 0.76 12.35
C HIS A 55 0.81 0.25 12.49
N SER A 56 1.60 0.80 13.40
CA SER A 56 3.02 0.46 13.58
C SER A 56 3.26 -1.03 13.88
N MET A 57 2.39 -1.63 14.69
CA MET A 57 2.48 -3.04 15.12
C MET A 57 1.67 -4.00 14.25
N GLN A 58 0.98 -3.51 13.22
CA GLN A 58 0.21 -4.38 12.34
C GLN A 58 1.13 -5.15 11.40
N THR A 59 0.83 -6.43 11.21
CA THR A 59 1.51 -7.31 10.26
C THR A 59 1.00 -7.07 8.85
N LEU A 60 1.79 -7.46 7.85
CA LEU A 60 1.40 -7.42 6.44
C LEU A 60 0.00 -8.01 6.18
N GLY A 61 -0.35 -9.13 6.81
CA GLY A 61 -1.68 -9.76 6.68
C GLY A 61 -2.81 -8.84 7.13
N ASN A 62 -2.70 -8.26 8.32
CA ASN A 62 -3.71 -7.33 8.85
C ASN A 62 -3.83 -6.06 8.00
N LEU A 63 -2.70 -5.57 7.44
CA LEU A 63 -2.68 -4.39 6.58
C LEU A 63 -3.39 -4.63 5.26
N VAL A 64 -3.24 -5.81 4.64
CA VAL A 64 -3.95 -6.15 3.39
C VAL A 64 -5.46 -6.18 3.63
N THR A 65 -5.93 -6.83 4.70
CA THR A 65 -7.36 -6.79 5.05
C THR A 65 -7.84 -5.35 5.26
N ARG A 66 -7.05 -4.55 5.98
CA ARG A 66 -7.39 -3.14 6.23
C ARG A 66 -7.45 -2.32 4.95
N LEU A 67 -6.54 -2.57 4.01
CA LEU A 67 -6.50 -1.91 2.70
C LEU A 67 -7.80 -2.16 1.92
N PHE A 68 -8.33 -3.39 2.00
CA PHE A 68 -9.60 -3.75 1.36
C PHE A 68 -10.78 -2.98 1.97
N ASP A 69 -10.77 -2.80 3.29
CA ASP A 69 -11.81 -2.07 4.03
C ASP A 69 -11.70 -0.53 3.91
N THR A 70 -10.56 -0.01 3.44
CA THR A 70 -10.30 1.43 3.34
C THR A 70 -10.22 1.89 1.89
N LEU A 71 -9.11 1.59 1.22
CA LEU A 71 -8.74 2.13 -0.09
C LEU A 71 -9.66 1.61 -1.21
N TYR A 72 -10.15 0.37 -1.09
CA TYR A 72 -10.99 -0.28 -2.11
C TYR A 72 -12.47 -0.39 -1.74
N ALA A 73 -12.84 -0.09 -0.50
CA ALA A 73 -14.24 -0.11 -0.08
C ALA A 73 -15.03 1.06 -0.72
N PRO A 74 -16.36 1.00 -0.74
CA PRO A 74 -17.21 2.16 -1.03
C PRO A 74 -16.98 3.31 -0.03
N SER A 75 -17.32 4.53 -0.42
CA SER A 75 -17.30 5.69 0.49
C SER A 75 -18.19 5.42 1.70
N LYS A 76 -17.61 5.54 2.91
CA LYS A 76 -18.40 5.66 4.13
C LYS A 76 -18.86 7.11 4.24
N GLU A 77 -20.14 7.30 4.56
CA GLU A 77 -20.69 8.63 4.82
C GLU A 77 -19.82 9.37 5.85
N SER A 78 -19.50 10.63 5.55
CA SER A 78 -18.79 11.49 6.49
C SER A 78 -19.58 11.56 7.80
N PRO A 79 -18.92 11.50 8.98
CA PRO A 79 -19.60 11.68 10.24
C PRO A 79 -20.43 12.96 10.23
N LYS A 80 -21.67 12.88 10.73
CA LYS A 80 -22.54 14.06 10.82
C LYS A 80 -21.83 15.17 11.59
N HIS A 81 -21.73 16.35 10.96
CA HIS A 81 -21.06 17.55 11.49
C HIS A 81 -21.49 17.81 12.93
N ARG A 82 -20.53 17.97 13.84
CA ARG A 82 -20.78 18.30 15.26
C ARG A 82 -19.82 19.35 15.85
N GLY A 83 -18.96 19.97 15.04
CA GLY A 83 -18.00 20.99 15.45
C GLY A 83 -17.99 22.19 14.52
N ASP A 84 -17.25 23.24 14.91
CA ASP A 84 -17.16 24.50 14.18
C ASP A 84 -16.20 24.41 12.98
N SER A 85 -15.28 23.43 12.99
CA SER A 85 -14.39 23.13 11.87
C SER A 85 -14.09 21.63 11.76
N THR A 86 -14.22 21.08 10.55
CA THR A 86 -13.85 19.69 10.27
C THR A 86 -12.93 19.63 9.07
N PHE A 87 -11.92 18.77 9.15
CA PHE A 87 -11.12 18.38 7.99
C PHE A 87 -11.29 16.89 7.73
N SER A 88 -11.61 16.55 6.49
CA SER A 88 -11.72 15.17 6.01
C SER A 88 -10.96 14.98 4.71
N LEU A 89 -10.05 14.03 4.69
CA LEU A 89 -9.37 13.56 3.49
C LEU A 89 -9.67 12.08 3.30
N GLN A 90 -10.17 11.73 2.12
CA GLN A 90 -10.43 10.36 1.75
C GLN A 90 -9.86 10.07 0.36
N ILE A 91 -9.03 9.04 0.28
CA ILE A 91 -8.39 8.60 -0.96
C ILE A 91 -8.88 7.18 -1.24
N ARG A 92 -9.27 6.94 -2.49
CA ARG A 92 -9.77 5.65 -2.95
C ARG A 92 -9.16 5.29 -4.28
N THR A 93 -8.95 4.00 -4.48
CA THR A 93 -8.61 3.44 -5.79
C THR A 93 -9.86 2.76 -6.35
N VAL A 94 -10.25 3.15 -7.56
CA VAL A 94 -11.45 2.62 -8.22
C VAL A 94 -11.01 1.76 -9.40
N PHE A 95 -11.46 0.51 -9.40
CA PHE A 95 -11.25 -0.42 -10.50
C PHE A 95 -12.36 -0.27 -11.54
N ALA A 96 -12.01 -0.39 -12.83
CA ALA A 96 -12.98 -0.25 -13.91
C ALA A 96 -14.01 -1.40 -13.95
N THR A 97 -13.64 -2.58 -13.45
CA THR A 97 -14.51 -3.74 -13.37
C THR A 97 -14.30 -4.47 -12.04
N GLU A 98 -15.29 -5.24 -11.61
CA GLU A 98 -15.23 -6.05 -10.39
C GLU A 98 -14.17 -7.15 -10.51
N GLU A 99 -14.01 -7.74 -11.69
CA GLU A 99 -12.97 -8.74 -11.97
C GLU A 99 -11.57 -8.14 -11.81
N GLY A 100 -11.39 -6.86 -12.14
CA GLY A 100 -10.14 -6.13 -11.92
C GLY A 100 -9.79 -5.99 -10.43
N LEU A 101 -10.80 -5.72 -9.59
CA LEU A 101 -10.63 -5.65 -8.14
C LEU A 101 -10.32 -7.03 -7.55
N GLU A 102 -11.05 -8.07 -7.95
CA GLU A 102 -10.82 -9.42 -7.43
C GLU A 102 -9.45 -9.96 -7.85
N ALA A 103 -9.05 -9.78 -9.11
CA ALA A 103 -7.71 -10.15 -9.57
C ALA A 103 -6.61 -9.40 -8.79
N HIS A 104 -6.87 -8.17 -8.35
CA HIS A 104 -5.96 -7.41 -7.50
C HIS A 104 -5.86 -7.98 -6.08
N LYS A 105 -7.01 -8.31 -5.48
CA LYS A 105 -7.06 -8.93 -4.15
C LYS A 105 -6.34 -10.29 -4.14
N GLU A 106 -6.54 -11.10 -5.17
CA GLU A 106 -5.88 -12.40 -5.32
C GLU A 106 -4.35 -12.26 -5.37
N LYS A 107 -3.83 -11.28 -6.13
CA LYS A 107 -2.38 -11.00 -6.17
C LYS A 107 -1.83 -10.69 -4.78
N LEU A 108 -2.48 -9.82 -4.03
CA LEU A 108 -2.08 -9.48 -2.66
C LEU A 108 -2.14 -10.68 -1.71
N GLN A 109 -3.21 -11.48 -1.80
CA GLN A 109 -3.36 -12.70 -1.02
C GLN A 109 -2.27 -13.72 -1.36
N SER A 110 -1.87 -13.85 -2.63
CA SER A 110 -0.78 -14.73 -3.04
C SER A 110 0.54 -14.36 -2.36
N ILE A 111 0.84 -13.07 -2.23
CA ILE A 111 2.06 -12.58 -1.54
C ILE A 111 2.02 -12.93 -0.06
N LEU A 112 0.87 -12.77 0.59
CA LEU A 112 0.69 -13.16 1.99
C LEU A 112 0.90 -14.65 2.19
N LEU A 113 0.34 -15.46 1.30
CA LEU A 113 0.49 -16.91 1.34
C LEU A 113 1.96 -17.29 1.18
N SER A 114 2.66 -16.77 0.17
CA SER A 114 4.09 -17.00 -0.05
C SER A 114 4.93 -16.61 1.17
N ARG A 115 4.68 -15.43 1.76
CA ARG A 115 5.38 -14.99 2.97
C ARG A 115 5.13 -15.93 4.13
N ASN A 116 3.89 -16.35 4.34
CA ASN A 116 3.54 -17.21 5.47
C ASN A 116 4.11 -18.62 5.28
N THR A 117 4.04 -19.18 4.07
CA THR A 117 4.70 -20.44 3.72
C THR A 117 6.21 -20.34 3.97
N LEU A 118 6.87 -19.29 3.49
CA LEU A 118 8.30 -19.12 3.70
C LEU A 118 8.66 -19.09 5.19
N ILE A 119 8.00 -18.22 5.97
CA ILE A 119 8.36 -17.98 7.37
C ILE A 119 7.96 -19.14 8.29
N HIS A 120 6.79 -19.74 8.08
CA HIS A 120 6.22 -20.72 9.01
C HIS A 120 6.45 -22.18 8.61
N GLN A 121 6.70 -22.45 7.33
CA GLN A 121 6.85 -23.81 6.82
C GLN A 121 8.28 -23.99 6.28
N THR A 122 8.62 -23.28 5.21
CA THR A 122 9.86 -23.50 4.46
C THR A 122 11.11 -23.32 5.32
N LEU A 123 11.21 -22.22 6.09
CA LEU A 123 12.38 -21.98 6.95
C LEU A 123 12.45 -22.91 8.17
N GLY A 124 11.32 -23.46 8.61
CA GLY A 124 11.27 -24.38 9.75
C GLY A 124 11.83 -25.76 9.41
N ASP A 125 11.58 -26.22 8.19
CA ASP A 125 11.95 -27.56 7.72
C ASP A 125 13.20 -27.57 6.81
N LEU A 126 13.84 -26.41 6.59
CA LEU A 126 14.97 -26.27 5.69
C LEU A 126 16.24 -26.94 6.25
N ASP A 127 16.73 -27.96 5.54
CA ASP A 127 18.11 -28.41 5.69
C ASP A 127 19.05 -27.54 4.82
N ILE A 128 19.67 -26.54 5.45
CA ILE A 128 20.61 -25.64 4.76
C ILE A 128 21.90 -26.34 4.32
N HIS A 129 22.16 -27.57 4.76
CA HIS A 129 23.35 -28.32 4.36
C HIS A 129 23.11 -29.23 3.14
N SER A 130 21.86 -29.47 2.76
CA SER A 130 21.52 -30.16 1.50
C SER A 130 21.66 -29.21 0.30
N PRO A 131 22.52 -29.53 -0.69
CA PRO A 131 22.63 -28.78 -1.93
C PRO A 131 21.31 -28.69 -2.70
N GLU A 132 20.56 -29.81 -2.77
CA GLU A 132 19.29 -29.89 -3.49
C GLU A 132 18.22 -29.02 -2.84
N ALA A 133 18.16 -29.01 -1.50
CA ALA A 133 17.25 -28.13 -0.75
C ALA A 133 17.59 -26.65 -0.97
N CYS A 134 18.89 -26.30 -0.97
CA CYS A 134 19.35 -24.94 -1.25
C CYS A 134 18.98 -24.49 -2.67
N GLU A 135 19.22 -25.32 -3.69
CA GLU A 135 18.88 -24.99 -5.09
C GLU A 135 17.38 -24.81 -5.31
N ALA A 136 16.57 -25.72 -4.74
CA ALA A 136 15.11 -25.62 -4.82
C ALA A 136 14.61 -24.33 -4.15
N LEU A 137 15.15 -23.99 -2.98
CA LEU A 137 14.81 -22.77 -2.26
C LEU A 137 15.21 -21.51 -3.03
N ILE A 138 16.43 -21.45 -3.56
CA ILE A 138 16.89 -20.30 -4.35
C ILE A 138 15.94 -20.04 -5.51
N LYS A 139 15.60 -21.09 -6.27
CA LYS A 139 14.71 -20.97 -7.43
C LYS A 139 13.31 -20.48 -7.04
N ASP A 140 12.77 -20.98 -5.94
CA ASP A 140 11.46 -20.53 -5.43
C ASP A 140 11.50 -19.06 -5.00
N LEU A 141 12.50 -18.67 -4.21
CA LEU A 141 12.66 -17.29 -3.72
C LEU A 141 12.91 -16.29 -4.86
N GLU A 142 13.67 -16.66 -5.89
CA GLU A 142 13.85 -15.84 -7.09
C GLU A 142 12.52 -15.62 -7.82
N ALA A 143 11.70 -16.67 -7.95
CA ALA A 143 10.37 -16.57 -8.55
C ALA A 143 9.45 -15.67 -7.72
N GLN A 144 9.44 -15.82 -6.39
CA GLN A 144 8.68 -14.96 -5.48
C GLN A 144 9.12 -13.49 -5.60
N ASN A 145 10.43 -13.21 -5.62
CA ASN A 145 10.96 -11.86 -5.78
C ASN A 145 10.60 -11.23 -7.13
N LYS A 146 10.58 -12.04 -8.20
CA LYS A 146 10.15 -11.59 -9.53
C LYS A 146 8.66 -11.22 -9.52
N ALA A 147 7.82 -12.02 -8.88
CA ALA A 147 6.37 -11.75 -8.75
C ALA A 147 6.08 -10.57 -7.80
N PHE A 148 6.90 -10.36 -6.78
CA PHE A 148 6.78 -9.26 -5.82
C PHE A 148 6.96 -7.88 -6.45
N THR A 149 7.95 -7.74 -7.35
CA THR A 149 8.36 -6.45 -7.92
C THR A 149 7.20 -5.64 -8.51
N PRO A 150 6.37 -6.16 -9.43
CA PRO A 150 5.27 -5.39 -10.00
C PRO A 150 4.26 -4.94 -8.96
N VAL A 151 3.97 -5.76 -7.94
CA VAL A 151 3.03 -5.41 -6.88
C VAL A 151 3.58 -4.30 -5.99
N TYR A 152 4.86 -4.36 -5.63
CA TYR A 152 5.51 -3.28 -4.88
C TYR A 152 5.49 -1.96 -5.65
N MET A 153 5.81 -1.99 -6.95
CA MET A 153 5.83 -0.79 -7.79
C MET A 153 4.45 -0.15 -7.88
N GLU A 154 3.39 -0.93 -8.03
CA GLU A 154 2.01 -0.40 -8.06
C GLU A 154 1.68 0.46 -6.82
N PHE A 155 2.02 -0.02 -5.63
CA PHE A 155 1.81 0.74 -4.39
C PHE A 155 2.76 1.93 -4.25
N ALA A 156 3.99 1.80 -4.73
CA ALA A 156 4.98 2.87 -4.67
C ALA A 156 4.59 4.02 -5.59
N ASP A 157 4.12 3.70 -6.79
CA ASP A 157 3.62 4.65 -7.78
C ASP A 157 2.37 5.35 -7.24
N THR A 158 1.42 4.60 -6.65
CA THR A 158 0.24 5.19 -6.00
C THR A 158 0.62 6.20 -4.91
N LEU A 159 1.62 5.88 -4.08
CA LEU A 159 2.08 6.79 -3.03
C LEU A 159 2.81 8.02 -3.60
N ALA A 160 3.58 7.84 -4.69
CA ALA A 160 4.26 8.93 -5.37
C ALA A 160 3.27 9.90 -6.02
N GLU A 161 2.28 9.38 -6.75
CA GLU A 161 1.20 10.18 -7.34
C GLU A 161 0.46 11.01 -6.28
N PHE A 162 0.15 10.40 -5.14
CA PHE A 162 -0.46 11.12 -4.03
C PHE A 162 0.45 12.23 -3.48
N SER A 163 1.73 11.93 -3.30
CA SER A 163 2.70 12.90 -2.76
C SER A 163 2.89 14.09 -3.70
N ASP A 164 2.94 13.84 -5.01
CA ASP A 164 3.04 14.89 -6.03
C ASP A 164 1.76 15.72 -6.13
N TRP A 165 0.59 15.10 -6.03
CA TRP A 165 -0.69 15.81 -5.95
C TRP A 165 -0.75 16.74 -4.74
N ALA A 166 -0.40 16.24 -3.56
CA ALA A 166 -0.39 17.04 -2.32
C ALA A 166 0.58 18.23 -2.41
N ARG A 167 1.76 18.01 -3.01
CA ARG A 167 2.74 19.06 -3.26
C ARG A 167 2.22 20.12 -4.24
N THR A 168 1.56 19.70 -5.32
CA THR A 168 0.99 20.61 -6.32
C THR A 168 -0.05 21.54 -5.70
N ILE A 169 -0.94 21.02 -4.85
CA ILE A 169 -1.91 21.85 -4.11
C ILE A 169 -1.21 22.87 -3.22
N ALA A 170 -0.16 22.45 -2.51
CA ALA A 170 0.55 23.33 -1.58
C ALA A 170 1.34 24.44 -2.31
N GLU A 171 1.93 24.14 -3.47
CA GLU A 171 2.74 25.08 -4.25
C GLU A 171 1.91 26.01 -5.13
N ASN A 172 0.74 25.57 -5.61
CA ASN A 172 -0.11 26.35 -6.52
C ASN A 172 -1.61 26.10 -6.25
N PRO A 173 -2.15 26.68 -5.16
CA PRO A 173 -3.54 26.45 -4.76
C PRO A 173 -4.56 26.91 -5.81
N ASP A 174 -4.24 27.95 -6.59
CA ASP A 174 -5.13 28.52 -7.61
C ASP A 174 -5.19 27.69 -8.91
N SER A 175 -4.20 26.84 -9.16
CA SER A 175 -4.16 26.01 -10.38
C SER A 175 -5.29 24.97 -10.46
N HIS A 176 -5.89 24.62 -9.32
CA HIS A 176 -6.96 23.62 -9.25
C HIS A 176 -8.35 24.18 -9.57
N PHE A 177 -8.57 25.48 -9.40
CA PHE A 177 -9.89 26.12 -9.58
C PHE A 177 -10.04 26.82 -10.95
N ALA A 178 -8.99 26.89 -11.77
CA ALA A 178 -9.01 27.62 -13.04
C ALA A 178 -10.02 27.09 -14.09
N ASN A 179 -10.65 25.93 -13.85
CA ASN A 179 -11.65 25.32 -14.72
C ASN A 179 -13.04 25.12 -14.06
N GLU A 180 -13.24 25.57 -12.82
CA GLU A 180 -14.55 25.47 -12.17
C GLU A 180 -15.36 26.75 -12.44
N GLN A 181 -16.41 26.64 -13.27
CA GLN A 181 -17.46 27.65 -13.21
C GLN A 181 -18.15 27.54 -11.84
N PRO A 182 -18.39 28.65 -11.14
CA PRO A 182 -18.99 28.62 -9.82
C PRO A 182 -20.39 27.99 -9.90
N THR A 183 -20.58 26.87 -9.22
CA THR A 183 -21.90 26.33 -8.94
C THR A 183 -22.38 26.94 -7.63
N ASP A 184 -23.53 27.62 -7.67
CA ASP A 184 -24.15 28.37 -6.55
C ASP A 184 -24.67 27.50 -5.37
N ASP A 185 -24.10 26.31 -5.14
CA ASP A 185 -24.52 25.41 -4.06
C ASP A 185 -23.46 25.36 -2.94
N PRO A 186 -23.70 25.98 -1.76
CA PRO A 186 -22.70 26.12 -0.70
C PRO A 186 -22.44 24.85 0.12
N GLU A 187 -23.17 23.76 -0.14
CA GLU A 187 -22.94 22.48 0.54
C GLU A 187 -22.15 21.52 -0.37
N VAL A 188 -20.88 21.32 0.01
CA VAL A 188 -19.98 20.25 -0.45
C VAL A 188 -19.22 20.55 -1.75
N ILE A 189 -18.01 21.13 -1.61
CA ILE A 189 -16.95 21.03 -2.62
C ILE A 189 -16.38 19.59 -2.55
N ALA A 190 -17.08 18.63 -3.16
CA ALA A 190 -16.55 17.29 -3.38
C ALA A 190 -15.81 17.26 -4.72
N THR A 191 -14.51 17.56 -4.70
CA THR A 191 -13.69 17.45 -5.92
C THR A 191 -13.44 15.97 -6.23
N LYS A 192 -14.21 15.42 -7.16
CA LYS A 192 -14.02 14.05 -7.68
C LYS A 192 -12.96 14.07 -8.79
N ILE A 193 -11.69 13.90 -8.43
CA ILE A 193 -10.60 13.83 -9.40
C ILE A 193 -10.46 12.39 -9.91
N THR A 194 -11.04 12.08 -11.08
CA THR A 194 -10.65 10.89 -11.86
C THR A 194 -9.41 11.20 -12.67
N HIS A 195 -8.22 10.84 -12.17
CA HIS A 195 -7.01 10.89 -12.97
C HIS A 195 -6.96 9.64 -13.87
N LYS A 196 -7.20 9.81 -15.17
CA LYS A 196 -6.94 8.76 -16.17
C LYS A 196 -5.43 8.75 -16.42
N SER A 197 -4.74 7.73 -15.93
CA SER A 197 -3.34 7.49 -16.28
C SER A 197 -3.19 7.45 -17.81
N PRO A 198 -2.28 8.25 -18.42
CA PRO A 198 -2.04 8.19 -19.84
C PRO A 198 -1.31 6.89 -20.16
N ARG A 199 -2.02 5.96 -20.82
CA ARG A 199 -1.37 4.82 -21.48
C ARG A 199 -0.30 5.36 -22.44
N LYS A 200 0.96 5.00 -22.22
CA LYS A 200 1.92 4.56 -23.24
C LYS A 200 3.15 3.92 -22.62
#